data_AF-A0AAD3RAA8-F1
#
_entry.id   AF-A0AAD3RAA8-F1
#
_cell.length_a   1.000
_cell.length_b   1.000
_cell.length_c   1.000
_cell.angle_alpha   90.00
_cell.angle_beta   90.00
_cell.angle_gamma   90.00
#
_symmetry.space_group_name_H-M   'P 1'
#
loop_
_entity.id
_entity.type
_entity.pdbx_description
1 polymer ?
#
loop_
_entity_poly.entity_id
_entity_poly.type
_entity_poly.pdbx_seq_one_letter_code
_entity_poly.pdbx_strand_id
1 'polypeptide(L)'
;MVSGTRMTIRGCFFTRDQYTELVYRGLTDRPGRVRLLPPAILRPQQLWTGKQVVSTLLLNVIPQKAVPLNLVGKSKIPSKAWIQVPPRAAPGYKPESMCDSQVVIRQGELLVGVLDKAHYGSSAYGLVHCCYELYGGETSGKLLSCLARLFTAYLQLYRGFTLGVEDILVKPGANKQRKKIIQESLKLGTK
;
A
#
# COMPACT_ATOMS: atom_id res chain seq x y z
N MET A 1 7.36 4.25 -4.31
CA MET A 1 6.49 3.08 -4.60
C MET A 1 6.62 1.99 -3.54
N VAL A 2 7.83 1.46 -3.27
CA VAL A 2 8.02 0.40 -2.26
C VAL A 2 7.53 0.78 -0.86
N SER A 3 7.75 2.05 -0.46
CA SER A 3 7.28 2.58 0.81
C SER A 3 5.77 2.46 0.98
N GLY A 4 4.99 2.87 -0.02
CA GLY A 4 3.53 2.84 0.05
C GLY A 4 3.02 1.42 0.28
N THR A 5 3.56 0.45 -0.46
CA THR A 5 3.21 -0.96 -0.30
C THR A 5 3.61 -1.49 1.08
N ARG A 6 4.85 -1.24 1.53
CA ARG A 6 5.35 -1.72 2.83
C ARG A 6 4.64 -1.08 4.02
N MET A 7 4.22 0.17 3.92
CA MET A 7 3.50 0.86 4.98
C MET A 7 2.05 0.38 5.05
N THR A 8 1.41 0.15 3.91
CA THR A 8 -0.01 -0.23 3.84
C THR A 8 -0.26 -1.74 3.88
N ILE A 9 0.77 -2.58 3.95
CA ILE A 9 0.63 -4.03 4.12
C ILE A 9 -0.06 -4.38 5.46
N ARG A 10 -0.79 -5.50 5.51
CA ARG A 10 -1.30 -6.04 6.77
C ARG A 10 -0.14 -6.35 7.73
N GLY A 11 -0.34 -6.05 9.02
CA GLY A 11 0.68 -6.29 10.06
C GLY A 11 1.67 -5.15 10.26
N CYS A 12 1.57 -4.05 9.50
CA CYS A 12 2.33 -2.83 9.76
C CYS A 12 1.60 -1.97 10.81
N PHE A 13 2.17 -1.88 12.01
CA PHE A 13 1.62 -1.16 13.15
C PHE A 13 2.58 -0.07 13.65
N PHE A 14 2.02 0.99 14.21
CA PHE A 14 2.71 2.15 14.75
C PHE A 14 2.19 2.47 16.16
N THR A 15 3.07 2.88 17.05
CA THR A 15 2.67 3.46 18.34
C THR A 15 2.06 4.84 18.15
N ARG A 16 1.44 5.39 19.19
CA ARG A 16 0.83 6.73 19.15
C ARG A 16 1.83 7.80 18.68
N ASP A 17 3.06 7.75 19.18
CA ASP A 17 4.09 8.74 18.87
C ASP A 17 4.52 8.63 17.42
N GLN A 18 4.75 7.40 16.94
CA GLN A 18 5.12 7.14 15.56
C GLN A 18 4.01 7.54 14.57
N TYR A 19 2.77 7.20 14.91
CA TYR A 19 1.59 7.60 14.13
C TYR A 19 1.50 9.12 14.03
N THR A 20 1.63 9.82 15.16
CA THR A 20 1.51 11.28 15.20
C THR A 20 2.66 11.95 14.43
N GLU A 21 3.90 11.46 14.59
CA GLU A 21 5.05 11.97 13.86
C GLU A 21 4.89 11.81 12.35
N LEU A 22 4.51 10.61 11.88
CA LEU A 22 4.29 10.34 10.46
C LEU A 22 3.19 11.21 9.86
N VAL A 23 2.07 11.37 10.56
CA VAL A 23 0.97 12.24 10.13
C VAL A 23 1.43 13.69 10.03
N TYR A 24 2.17 14.19 11.01
CA TYR A 24 2.67 15.56 11.03
C TYR A 24 3.68 15.85 9.91
N ARG A 25 4.59 14.90 9.62
CA ARG A 25 5.49 14.96 8.46
C ARG A 25 4.73 14.95 7.13
N GLY A 26 3.64 14.18 7.06
CA GLY A 26 2.78 14.12 5.88
C GLY A 26 1.99 15.41 5.64
N LEU A 27 1.66 16.17 6.68
CA LEU A 27 0.74 17.33 6.64
C LEU A 27 1.40 18.66 7.05
N THR A 28 2.72 18.83 6.84
CA THR A 28 3.48 19.98 7.35
C THR A 28 2.98 21.34 6.86
N ASP A 29 2.30 21.39 5.71
CA ASP A 29 1.72 22.58 5.08
C ASP A 29 0.24 22.79 5.41
N ARG A 30 -0.37 21.93 6.24
CA ARG A 30 -1.78 22.08 6.64
C ARG A 30 -1.91 23.05 7.81
N PRO A 31 -2.63 24.18 7.67
CA PRO A 31 -2.96 25.03 8.79
C PRO A 31 -4.05 24.39 9.67
N GLY A 32 -3.93 24.60 10.99
CA GLY A 32 -4.96 24.25 11.96
C GLY A 32 -4.92 22.81 12.48
N ARG A 33 -6.00 22.41 13.16
CA ARG A 33 -6.07 21.13 13.87
C ARG A 33 -6.12 19.94 12.90
N VAL A 34 -5.20 19.00 13.10
CA VAL A 34 -5.20 17.71 12.42
C VAL A 34 -6.24 16.79 13.07
N ARG A 35 -7.13 16.21 12.26
CA ARG A 35 -8.09 15.21 12.69
C ARG A 35 -7.38 13.85 12.76
N LEU A 36 -7.29 13.24 13.93
CA LEU A 36 -6.66 11.94 14.13
C LEU A 36 -7.73 10.84 14.24
N LEU A 37 -7.34 9.61 13.90
CA LEU A 37 -8.18 8.42 14.04
C LEU A 37 -7.92 7.71 15.38
N PRO A 38 -8.90 7.00 15.95
CA PRO A 38 -8.66 6.11 17.09
C PRO A 38 -7.74 4.93 16.69
N PRO A 39 -7.03 4.31 17.65
CA PRO A 39 -6.16 3.17 17.36
C PRO A 39 -6.99 1.96 16.89
N ALA A 40 -6.41 1.15 15.98
CA ALA A 40 -7.03 -0.10 15.54
C ALA A 40 -6.95 -1.20 16.61
N ILE A 41 -5.92 -1.16 17.46
CA ILE A 41 -5.74 -2.09 18.57
C ILE A 41 -5.71 -1.26 19.85
N LEU A 42 -6.56 -1.59 20.82
CA LEU A 42 -6.63 -0.89 22.11
C LEU A 42 -5.81 -1.55 23.21
N ARG A 43 -5.75 -2.89 23.21
CA ARG A 43 -5.02 -3.70 24.20
C ARG A 43 -4.17 -4.76 23.48
N PRO A 44 -2.99 -5.13 24.02
CA PRO A 44 -2.38 -4.65 25.26
C PRO A 44 -1.79 -3.23 25.16
N GLN A 45 -1.57 -2.73 23.94
CA GLN A 45 -1.05 -1.39 23.68
C GLN A 45 -1.83 -0.74 22.54
N GLN A 46 -1.98 0.59 22.60
CA GLN A 46 -2.61 1.35 21.52
C GLN A 46 -1.74 1.34 20.27
N LEU A 47 -2.25 0.75 19.19
CA LEU A 47 -1.54 0.66 17.90
C LEU A 47 -2.43 1.11 16.74
N TRP A 48 -1.81 1.83 15.81
CA TRP A 48 -2.40 2.28 14.56
C TRP A 48 -1.83 1.49 13.40
N THR A 49 -2.65 1.17 12.40
CA THR A 49 -2.16 0.54 11.18
C THR A 49 -1.58 1.59 10.22
N GLY A 50 -0.68 1.17 9.33
CA GLY A 50 -0.23 2.08 8.27
C GLY A 50 -1.34 2.53 7.31
N LYS A 51 -2.41 1.75 7.18
CA LYS A 51 -3.62 2.18 6.46
C LYS A 51 -4.29 3.37 7.16
N GLN A 52 -4.38 3.36 8.49
CA GLN A 52 -4.91 4.49 9.27
C GLN A 52 -4.06 5.75 9.13
N VAL A 53 -2.73 5.63 8.99
CA VAL A 53 -1.87 6.79 8.70
C VAL A 53 -2.28 7.44 7.37
N VAL A 54 -2.47 6.65 6.32
CA VAL A 54 -2.95 7.15 5.02
C VAL A 54 -4.37 7.71 5.12
N SER A 55 -5.29 7.01 5.79
CA SER A 55 -6.66 7.50 6.01
C SER A 55 -6.67 8.85 6.70
N THR A 56 -5.83 9.02 7.73
CA THR A 56 -5.67 10.28 8.45
C THR A 56 -5.20 11.38 7.50
N LEU A 57 -4.20 11.10 6.67
CA LEU A 57 -3.72 12.04 5.66
C LEU A 57 -4.84 12.43 4.68
N LEU A 58 -5.59 11.47 4.15
CA LEU A 58 -6.72 11.72 3.24
C LEU A 58 -7.80 12.60 3.86
N LEU A 59 -8.26 12.27 5.08
CA LEU A 59 -9.27 13.03 5.82
C LEU A 59 -8.82 14.48 6.11
N ASN A 60 -7.51 14.73 6.10
CA ASN A 60 -6.94 16.05 6.31
C ASN A 60 -6.52 16.76 5.01
N VAL A 61 -6.47 16.09 3.87
CA VAL A 61 -6.23 16.75 2.58
C VAL A 61 -7.55 17.11 1.90
N ILE A 62 -8.56 16.24 2.03
CA ILE A 62 -9.88 16.47 1.45
C ILE A 62 -10.54 17.68 2.14
N PRO A 63 -11.08 18.66 1.38
CA PRO A 63 -11.77 19.81 1.95
C PRO A 63 -12.91 19.41 2.87
N GLN A 64 -13.05 20.07 4.02
CA GLN A 64 -14.04 19.68 5.06
C GLN A 64 -15.49 19.74 4.58
N LYS A 65 -15.79 20.55 3.57
CA LYS A 65 -17.12 20.69 2.97
C LYS A 65 -17.40 19.68 1.86
N ALA A 66 -16.39 18.94 1.40
CA ALA A 66 -16.51 17.99 0.31
C ALA A 66 -16.97 16.62 0.80
N VAL A 67 -17.65 15.88 -0.07
CA VAL A 67 -18.05 14.49 0.22
C VAL A 67 -16.79 13.62 0.33
N PRO A 68 -16.64 12.80 1.39
CA PRO A 68 -15.48 11.94 1.53
C PRO A 68 -15.34 10.89 0.41
N LEU A 69 -14.10 10.54 0.08
CA LEU A 69 -13.80 9.67 -1.06
C LEU A 69 -14.30 8.24 -0.84
N ASN A 70 -14.95 7.67 -1.86
CA ASN A 70 -15.22 6.26 -1.98
C ASN A 70 -14.54 5.72 -3.25
N LEU A 71 -13.69 4.69 -3.10
CA LEU A 71 -12.96 4.07 -4.20
C LEU A 71 -12.94 2.56 -4.05
N VAL A 72 -13.11 1.85 -5.18
CA VAL A 72 -12.79 0.42 -5.29
C VAL A 72 -11.80 0.28 -6.43
N GLY A 73 -10.64 -0.28 -6.13
CA GLY A 73 -9.55 -0.48 -7.08
C GLY A 73 -8.86 -1.82 -6.88
N LYS A 74 -7.86 -2.07 -7.72
CA LYS A 74 -6.96 -3.23 -7.61
C LYS A 74 -5.52 -2.74 -7.64
N SER A 75 -4.70 -3.33 -6.77
CA SER A 75 -3.25 -3.18 -6.85
C SER A 75 -2.69 -3.99 -8.03
N LYS A 76 -1.50 -3.62 -8.50
CA LYS A 76 -0.72 -4.36 -9.48
C LYS A 76 -0.15 -5.66 -8.91
N ILE A 77 -0.06 -5.80 -7.59
CA ILE A 77 0.42 -7.03 -6.96
C ILE A 77 -0.74 -8.03 -6.91
N PRO A 78 -0.65 -9.15 -7.66
CA PRO A 78 -1.76 -10.08 -7.78
C PRO A 78 -2.01 -10.82 -6.47
N SER A 79 -3.25 -11.27 -6.25
CA SER A 79 -3.65 -11.99 -5.02
C SER A 79 -2.75 -13.18 -4.69
N LYS A 80 -2.27 -13.89 -5.73
CA LYS A 80 -1.37 -15.06 -5.59
C LYS A 80 -0.05 -14.73 -4.90
N ALA A 81 0.46 -13.50 -5.03
CA ALA A 81 1.72 -13.09 -4.41
C ALA A 81 1.60 -12.91 -2.88
N TRP A 82 0.38 -12.78 -2.35
CA TRP A 82 0.11 -12.63 -0.92
C TRP A 82 -0.17 -13.96 -0.21
N ILE A 83 -0.33 -15.06 -0.97
CA ILE A 83 -0.64 -16.38 -0.43
C ILE A 83 0.68 -17.09 -0.09
N GLN A 84 0.98 -17.21 1.20
CA GLN A 84 2.15 -17.94 1.69
C GLN A 84 1.84 -19.41 2.00
N VAL A 85 0.62 -19.68 2.43
CA VAL A 85 0.15 -21.02 2.82
C VAL A 85 -1.17 -21.33 2.12
N PRO A 86 -1.48 -22.62 1.86
CA PRO A 86 -2.79 -23.01 1.36
C PRO A 86 -3.91 -22.46 2.26
N PRO A 87 -5.00 -21.95 1.68
CA PRO A 87 -6.11 -21.42 2.46
C PRO A 87 -6.75 -22.52 3.31
N ARG A 88 -7.21 -22.15 4.52
CA ARG A 88 -8.02 -23.05 5.35
C ARG A 88 -9.34 -23.33 4.64
N ALA A 89 -9.80 -24.58 4.70
CA ALA A 89 -11.12 -24.95 4.19
C ALA A 89 -12.20 -24.21 4.99
N ALA A 90 -12.81 -23.21 4.39
CA ALA A 90 -13.90 -22.44 4.97
C ALA A 90 -15.01 -22.26 3.91
N PRO A 91 -16.29 -22.51 4.26
CA PRO A 91 -17.40 -22.31 3.34
C PRO A 91 -17.42 -20.88 2.80
N GLY A 92 -17.53 -20.72 1.48
CA GLY A 92 -17.61 -19.40 0.84
C GLY A 92 -16.29 -18.61 0.79
N TYR A 93 -15.14 -19.24 1.07
CA TYR A 93 -13.84 -18.59 0.92
C TYR A 93 -13.58 -18.19 -0.54
N LYS A 94 -13.44 -16.89 -0.78
CA LYS A 94 -13.03 -16.33 -2.08
C LYS A 94 -11.60 -15.79 -1.94
N PRO A 95 -10.61 -16.32 -2.69
CA PRO A 95 -9.21 -15.90 -2.57
C PRO A 95 -8.95 -14.40 -2.80
N GLU A 96 -9.83 -13.73 -3.54
CA GLU A 96 -9.72 -12.30 -3.84
C GLU A 96 -10.41 -11.40 -2.80
N SER A 97 -11.24 -11.98 -1.92
CA SER A 97 -11.97 -11.22 -0.90
C SER A 97 -11.05 -10.80 0.24
N MET A 98 -11.04 -9.52 0.59
CA MET A 98 -10.19 -8.95 1.65
C MET A 98 -8.71 -9.27 1.48
N CYS A 99 -8.27 -9.45 0.24
CA CYS A 99 -6.86 -9.63 -0.12
C CYS A 99 -6.17 -8.26 -0.21
N ASP A 100 -4.87 -8.20 0.09
CA ASP A 100 -4.09 -6.96 -0.06
C ASP A 100 -3.99 -6.49 -1.53
N SER A 101 -4.38 -7.34 -2.49
CA SER A 101 -4.52 -6.97 -3.91
C SER A 101 -5.75 -6.12 -4.23
N GLN A 102 -6.79 -6.13 -3.39
CA GLN A 102 -8.00 -5.32 -3.55
C GLN A 102 -7.85 -4.04 -2.74
N VAL A 103 -8.11 -2.89 -3.35
CA VAL A 103 -8.07 -1.60 -2.64
C VAL A 103 -9.47 -1.06 -2.44
N VAL A 104 -9.83 -0.78 -1.19
CA VAL A 104 -11.14 -0.25 -0.81
C VAL A 104 -10.95 0.96 0.07
N ILE A 105 -11.38 2.12 -0.41
CA ILE A 105 -11.48 3.35 0.37
C ILE A 105 -12.96 3.66 0.56
N ARG A 106 -13.37 3.90 1.80
CA ARG A 106 -14.73 4.30 2.14
C ARG A 106 -14.71 5.46 3.09
N GLN A 107 -15.52 6.47 2.78
CA GLN A 107 -15.62 7.69 3.56
C GLN A 107 -14.24 8.34 3.87
N GLY A 108 -13.31 8.30 2.91
CA GLY A 108 -11.95 8.82 3.09
C GLY A 108 -10.98 7.90 3.85
N GLU A 109 -11.40 6.70 4.28
CA GLU A 109 -10.57 5.74 4.99
C GLU A 109 -10.17 4.54 4.12
N LEU A 110 -8.88 4.22 4.09
CA LEU A 110 -8.33 3.03 3.45
C LEU A 110 -8.59 1.80 4.32
N LEU A 111 -9.54 0.96 3.92
CA LEU A 111 -9.97 -0.21 4.68
C LEU A 111 -9.23 -1.49 4.27
N VAL A 112 -9.06 -1.69 2.95
CA VAL A 112 -8.49 -2.92 2.39
C VAL A 112 -7.43 -2.54 1.37
N GLY A 113 -6.38 -3.36 1.29
CA GLY A 113 -5.41 -3.29 0.20
C GLY A 113 -4.14 -2.52 0.49
N VAL A 114 -3.16 -2.73 -0.39
CA VAL A 114 -1.92 -1.94 -0.42
C VAL A 114 -2.00 -0.84 -1.47
N LEU A 115 -1.39 0.30 -1.17
CA LEU A 115 -1.20 1.36 -2.14
C LEU A 115 0.12 1.17 -2.89
N ASP A 116 0.03 1.21 -4.21
CA ASP A 116 1.13 1.04 -5.15
C ASP A 116 1.06 2.07 -6.29
N LYS A 117 1.80 1.83 -7.37
CA LYS A 117 1.81 2.69 -8.56
C LYS A 117 0.40 2.96 -9.11
N ALA A 118 -0.53 2.00 -9.02
CA ALA A 118 -1.87 2.17 -9.57
C ALA A 118 -2.68 3.26 -8.84
N HIS A 119 -2.28 3.64 -7.63
CA HIS A 119 -3.07 4.52 -6.77
C HIS A 119 -2.52 5.96 -6.75
N TYR A 120 -1.21 6.11 -6.53
CA TYR A 120 -0.57 7.43 -6.42
C TYR A 120 0.51 7.67 -7.49
N GLY A 121 0.66 6.76 -8.46
CA GLY A 121 1.48 6.99 -9.65
C GLY A 121 0.66 7.55 -10.80
N SER A 122 1.32 7.69 -11.96
CA SER A 122 0.65 8.04 -13.22
C SER A 122 -0.20 6.85 -13.69
N SER A 123 -1.43 6.74 -13.19
CA SER A 123 -2.37 5.67 -13.50
C SER A 123 -3.79 6.20 -13.51
N ALA A 124 -4.53 5.90 -14.59
CA ALA A 124 -5.93 6.24 -14.71
C ALA A 124 -6.74 5.53 -13.63
N TYR A 125 -7.76 6.23 -13.12
CA TYR A 125 -8.69 5.73 -12.08
C TYR A 125 -8.01 5.34 -10.75
N GLY A 126 -6.77 5.78 -10.53
CA GLY A 126 -6.09 5.68 -9.24
C GLY A 126 -6.61 6.68 -8.22
N LEU A 127 -6.19 6.53 -6.96
CA LEU A 127 -6.52 7.43 -5.86
C LEU A 127 -6.30 8.91 -6.21
N VAL A 128 -5.12 9.26 -6.73
CA VAL A 128 -4.79 10.67 -7.07
C VAL A 128 -5.65 11.18 -8.24
N HIS A 129 -5.93 10.32 -9.22
CA HIS A 129 -6.81 10.65 -10.35
C HIS A 129 -8.25 10.89 -9.89
N CYS A 130 -8.79 10.03 -9.03
CA CYS A 130 -10.12 10.23 -8.45
C CYS A 130 -10.19 11.48 -7.56
N CYS A 131 -9.13 11.81 -6.83
CA CYS A 131 -9.05 13.07 -6.08
C CYS A 131 -9.01 14.29 -7.00
N TYR A 132 -8.35 14.21 -8.15
CA TYR A 132 -8.37 15.28 -9.15
C TYR A 132 -9.80 15.52 -9.66
N GLU A 133 -10.49 14.43 -10.01
CA GLU A 133 -11.85 14.50 -10.54
C GLU A 133 -12.86 15.07 -9.53
N LEU A 134 -12.76 14.64 -8.26
CA LEU A 134 -13.74 15.03 -7.23
C LEU A 134 -13.42 16.37 -6.53
N TYR A 135 -12.14 16.74 -6.42
CA TYR A 135 -11.70 17.84 -5.56
C TYR A 135 -10.77 18.84 -6.28
N GLY A 136 -10.51 18.64 -7.57
CA GLY A 136 -9.68 19.52 -8.39
C GLY A 136 -8.18 19.31 -8.23
N GLY A 137 -7.43 19.94 -9.15
CA GLY A 137 -5.98 19.80 -9.27
C GLY A 137 -5.17 20.27 -8.06
N GLU A 138 -5.67 21.28 -7.35
CA GLU A 138 -5.01 21.77 -6.14
C GLU A 138 -5.00 20.70 -5.03
N THR A 139 -6.15 20.06 -4.79
CA THR A 139 -6.30 19.00 -3.77
C THR A 139 -5.48 17.77 -4.16
N SER A 140 -5.50 17.36 -5.42
CA SER A 140 -4.72 16.21 -5.88
C SER A 140 -3.21 16.46 -5.82
N GLY A 141 -2.75 17.69 -6.14
CA GLY A 141 -1.35 18.10 -6.01
C GLY A 141 -0.89 18.11 -4.55
N LYS A 142 -1.73 18.64 -3.64
CA LYS A 142 -1.51 18.59 -2.19
C LYS A 142 -1.45 17.14 -1.70
N LEU A 143 -2.38 16.28 -2.12
CA LEU A 143 -2.37 14.86 -1.76
C LEU A 143 -1.07 14.19 -2.16
N LEU A 144 -0.60 14.40 -3.39
CA LEU A 144 0.62 13.80 -3.89
C LEU A 144 1.84 14.27 -3.08
N SER A 145 1.92 15.56 -2.77
CA SER A 145 2.98 16.14 -1.94
C SER A 145 2.97 15.57 -0.51
N CYS A 146 1.78 15.43 0.08
CA CYS A 146 1.60 14.86 1.40
C CYS A 146 2.03 13.38 1.45
N LEU A 147 1.60 12.57 0.47
CA LEU A 147 2.00 11.17 0.35
C LEU A 147 3.51 11.03 0.12
N ALA A 148 4.12 11.89 -0.68
CA ALA A 148 5.56 11.89 -0.92
C ALA A 148 6.34 12.12 0.38
N ARG A 149 5.99 13.14 1.16
CA ARG A 149 6.63 13.39 2.47
C ARG A 149 6.43 12.25 3.45
N LEU A 150 5.20 11.73 3.54
CA LEU A 150 4.87 10.61 4.43
C LEU A 150 5.72 9.37 4.11
N PHE A 151 5.77 8.98 2.85
CA PHE A 151 6.51 7.80 2.42
C PHE A 151 8.03 7.97 2.55
N THR A 152 8.55 9.17 2.30
CA THR A 152 9.96 9.49 2.56
C THR A 152 10.28 9.40 4.05
N ALA A 153 9.46 10.01 4.91
CA ALA A 153 9.66 9.96 6.37
C ALA A 153 9.56 8.53 6.92
N TYR A 154 8.61 7.73 6.44
CA TYR A 154 8.51 6.32 6.84
C TYR A 154 9.78 5.54 6.54
N LEU A 155 10.36 5.73 5.36
CA LEU A 155 11.59 5.04 5.00
C LEU A 155 12.80 5.53 5.83
N GLN A 156 12.89 6.83 6.09
CA GLN A 156 14.01 7.41 6.81
C GLN A 156 14.00 7.07 8.31
N LEU A 157 12.83 7.11 8.95
CA LEU A 157 12.72 7.03 10.40
C LEU A 157 12.45 5.61 10.91
N TYR A 158 11.70 4.82 10.16
CA TYR A 158 11.15 3.56 10.67
C TYR A 158 11.54 2.33 9.86
N ARG A 159 11.80 2.48 8.56
CA ARG A 159 12.09 1.33 7.69
C ARG A 159 13.07 1.65 6.56
N GLY A 160 14.27 1.11 6.63
CA GLY A 160 15.13 1.02 5.44
C GLY A 160 14.52 0.12 4.35
N PHE A 161 14.99 0.32 3.11
CA PHE A 161 14.80 -0.62 2.01
C PHE A 161 16.13 -0.82 1.30
N THR A 162 16.48 -2.08 1.04
CA THR A 162 17.72 -2.47 0.37
C THR A 162 17.46 -3.66 -0.55
N LEU A 163 18.42 -3.97 -1.42
CA LEU A 163 18.44 -5.13 -2.28
C LEU A 163 19.84 -5.77 -2.22
N GLY A 164 19.90 -7.02 -1.80
CA GLY A 164 21.12 -7.79 -1.65
C GLY A 164 21.35 -8.76 -2.81
N VAL A 165 22.50 -9.43 -2.81
CA VAL A 165 22.80 -10.49 -3.79
C VAL A 165 21.82 -11.65 -3.66
N GLU A 166 21.43 -12.00 -2.43
CA GLU A 166 20.48 -13.09 -2.15
C GLU A 166 19.11 -12.90 -2.83
N ASP A 167 18.66 -11.65 -3.01
CA ASP A 167 17.39 -11.34 -3.69
C ASP A 167 17.42 -11.68 -5.19
N ILE A 168 18.63 -11.81 -5.76
CA ILE A 168 18.88 -12.09 -7.18
C ILE A 168 19.13 -13.59 -7.40
N LEU A 169 19.57 -14.31 -6.36
CA LEU A 169 19.95 -15.71 -6.49
C LEU A 169 18.72 -16.61 -6.71
N VAL A 170 18.82 -17.44 -7.75
CA VAL A 170 17.79 -18.42 -8.07
C VAL A 170 17.87 -19.60 -7.08
N LYS A 171 16.74 -19.95 -6.48
CA LYS A 171 16.65 -21.12 -5.58
C LYS A 171 17.14 -22.41 -6.28
N PRO A 172 17.85 -23.32 -5.59
CA PRO A 172 18.44 -24.51 -6.22
C PRO A 172 17.45 -25.36 -7.03
N GLY A 173 16.23 -25.57 -6.52
CA GLY A 173 15.18 -26.32 -7.22
C GLY A 173 14.74 -25.67 -8.53
N ALA A 174 14.54 -24.35 -8.51
CA ALA A 174 14.19 -23.58 -9.71
C ALA A 174 15.37 -23.57 -10.72
N ASN A 175 16.61 -23.47 -10.25
CA ASN A 175 17.78 -23.52 -11.12
C ASN A 175 17.97 -24.89 -11.77
N LYS A 176 17.66 -25.99 -11.06
CA LYS A 176 17.63 -27.34 -11.64
C LYS A 176 16.58 -27.44 -12.76
N GLN A 177 15.39 -26.90 -12.55
CA GLN A 177 14.34 -26.85 -13.57
C GLN A 177 14.76 -26.01 -14.78
N ARG A 178 15.33 -24.82 -14.54
CA ARG A 178 15.88 -23.96 -15.59
C ARG A 178 16.91 -24.69 -16.46
N LYS A 179 17.84 -25.42 -15.83
CA LYS A 179 18.85 -26.22 -16.54
C LYS A 179 18.25 -27.35 -17.38
N LYS A 180 17.12 -27.94 -16.98
CA LYS A 180 16.42 -28.96 -17.80
C LYS A 180 15.83 -28.34 -19.06
N ILE A 181 15.09 -27.23 -18.92
CA ILE A 181 14.46 -26.50 -20.04
C ILE A 181 15.52 -26.03 -21.05
N ILE A 182 16.57 -25.37 -20.53
CA ILE A 182 17.97 -25.54 -20.92
C ILE A 182 18.27 -26.53 -22.06
N GLN A 183 18.52 -27.76 -21.60
CA GLN A 183 18.97 -28.90 -22.37
C GLN A 183 17.93 -29.42 -23.36
N GLU A 184 16.64 -29.31 -23.03
CA GLU A 184 15.55 -29.69 -23.93
C GLU A 184 15.49 -28.78 -25.15
N SER A 185 15.68 -27.46 -24.97
CA SER A 185 15.68 -26.50 -26.08
C SER A 185 16.80 -26.72 -27.08
N LEU A 186 17.95 -27.25 -26.65
CA LEU A 186 19.08 -27.58 -27.54
C LEU A 186 18.76 -28.70 -28.53
N LYS A 187 17.70 -29.48 -28.30
CA LYS A 187 17.28 -30.60 -29.16
C LYS A 187 16.20 -30.23 -30.17
N LEU A 188 15.66 -29.01 -30.10
CA LEU A 188 14.49 -28.56 -30.88
C LEU A 188 14.86 -27.69 -32.09
N GLY A 189 16.15 -27.51 -32.39
CA GLY A 189 16.67 -26.85 -33.60
C GLY A 189 17.43 -27.84 -34.48
N THR A 190 17.27 -27.71 -35.79
CA THR A 190 17.71 -28.61 -36.88
C THR A 190 19.17 -29.10 -36.78
N LYS A 191 19.37 -30.40 -37.00
CA LYS A 191 20.49 -30.87 -37.84
C LYS A 191 20.12 -30.66 -39.31
#